data_AF-A0A2E2VRJ4-F1
#
_entry.id   AF-A0A2E2VRJ4-F1
#
_cell.length_a   1.000
_cell.length_b   1.000
_cell.length_c   1.000
_cell.angle_alpha   90.00
_cell.angle_beta   90.00
_cell.angle_gamma   90.00
#
_symmetry.space_group_name_H-M   'P 1'
#
loop_
_entity.id
_entity.type
_entity.pdbx_description
1 polymer ?
#
loop_
_entity_poly.entity_id
_entity_poly.type
_entity_poly.pdbx_seq_one_letter_code
_entity_poly.pdbx_strand_id
1 'polypeptide(L)'
;MTLPQLIDVSFTSTLMGLAIGLDVMLATLGVASSLTSAFQRIQWVVGVTATHTLFPLIGYLLTYYAAQHIPALQFILGLLAFICIAWFLYSDSQSDDQDAEQGPGWLLILAISWDALWSGPAKSAQAQDWSELLIVLSFIIAGLIVALGAWLSLTIARCQNKPATHQQFQQLAPHCQQGILAYFGWAAFFEYSLSISLSWWMGLILAVASLWVLSKVSSKHAAPQHSGIPKTSSYISKY
;
A
#
# COMPACT_ATOMS: atom_id res chain seq x y z
N MET A 1 5.32 -25.04 24.99
CA MET A 1 4.51 -23.89 24.53
C MET A 1 3.46 -23.63 25.58
N THR A 2 3.42 -22.42 26.15
CA THR A 2 2.45 -22.09 27.20
C THR A 2 1.17 -21.54 26.57
N LEU A 3 0.02 -21.72 27.23
CA LEU A 3 -1.26 -21.16 26.76
C LEU A 3 -1.20 -19.63 26.54
N PRO A 4 -0.54 -18.83 27.41
CA PRO A 4 -0.36 -17.40 27.19
C PRO A 4 0.38 -17.07 25.87
N GLN A 5 1.46 -17.79 25.55
CA GLN A 5 2.20 -17.57 24.30
C GLN A 5 1.34 -17.83 23.06
N LEU A 6 0.49 -18.86 23.08
CA LEU A 6 -0.43 -19.13 21.96
C LEU A 6 -1.43 -17.97 21.77
N ILE A 7 -1.96 -17.43 22.87
CA ILE A 7 -2.89 -16.31 22.85
C ILE A 7 -2.21 -15.05 22.29
N ASP A 8 -1.01 -14.73 22.76
CA ASP A 8 -0.25 -13.56 22.31
C ASP A 8 0.08 -13.63 20.82
N VAL A 9 0.57 -14.80 20.35
CA VAL A 9 0.86 -15.04 18.93
C VAL A 9 -0.41 -14.89 18.11
N SER A 10 -1.51 -15.51 18.53
CA SER A 10 -2.77 -15.47 17.77
C SER A 10 -3.30 -14.04 17.69
N PHE A 11 -3.40 -13.36 18.83
CA PHE A 11 -3.93 -11.99 18.90
C PHE A 11 -3.10 -11.01 18.07
N THR A 12 -1.77 -11.02 18.24
CA THR A 12 -0.86 -10.11 17.52
C THR A 12 -0.86 -10.41 16.02
N SER A 13 -0.89 -11.68 15.63
CA SER A 13 -1.00 -12.07 14.21
C SER A 13 -2.31 -11.64 13.59
N THR A 14 -3.42 -11.76 14.34
CA THR A 14 -4.72 -11.30 13.88
C THR A 14 -4.76 -9.79 13.72
N LEU A 15 -4.25 -9.04 14.69
CA LEU A 15 -4.23 -7.58 14.63
C LEU A 15 -3.35 -7.08 13.47
N MET A 16 -2.17 -7.68 13.27
CA MET A 16 -1.31 -7.39 12.12
C MET A 16 -2.00 -7.76 10.80
N GLY A 17 -2.61 -8.94 10.72
CA GLY A 17 -3.35 -9.39 9.54
C GLY A 17 -4.54 -8.50 9.19
N LEU A 18 -5.24 -7.95 10.20
CA LEU A 18 -6.31 -6.97 9.99
C LEU A 18 -5.77 -5.63 9.50
N ALA A 19 -4.65 -5.16 10.06
CA ALA A 19 -4.03 -3.90 9.66
C ALA A 19 -3.60 -3.94 8.19
N ILE A 20 -2.86 -4.98 7.80
CA ILE A 20 -2.40 -5.18 6.41
C ILE A 20 -3.58 -5.55 5.50
N GLY A 21 -4.52 -6.38 5.99
CA GLY A 21 -5.71 -6.78 5.25
C GLY A 21 -6.64 -5.61 4.92
N LEU A 22 -6.67 -4.57 5.76
CA LEU A 22 -7.43 -3.35 5.47
C LEU A 22 -6.86 -2.61 4.25
N ASP A 23 -5.54 -2.52 4.12
CA ASP A 23 -4.92 -1.92 2.93
C ASP A 23 -5.27 -2.71 1.66
N VAL A 24 -5.15 -4.04 1.73
CA VAL A 24 -5.57 -4.93 0.64
C VAL A 24 -7.05 -4.77 0.31
N MET A 25 -7.92 -4.59 1.31
CA MET A 25 -9.35 -4.36 1.08
C MET A 25 -9.59 -3.05 0.33
N LEU A 26 -8.93 -1.96 0.72
CA LEU A 26 -9.04 -0.67 0.05
C LEU A 26 -8.53 -0.75 -1.39
N ALA A 27 -7.34 -1.32 -1.59
CA ALA A 27 -6.77 -1.51 -2.91
C ALA A 27 -7.66 -2.39 -3.80
N THR A 28 -8.20 -3.47 -3.24
CA THR A 28 -9.12 -4.38 -3.94
C THR A 28 -10.40 -3.67 -4.37
N LEU A 29 -10.97 -2.80 -3.52
CA LEU A 29 -12.13 -1.98 -3.88
C LEU A 29 -11.79 -1.00 -5.00
N GLY A 30 -10.60 -0.38 -4.98
CA GLY A 30 -10.14 0.54 -6.01
C GLY A 30 -10.02 -0.10 -7.40
N VAL A 31 -9.53 -1.35 -7.45
CA VAL A 31 -9.31 -2.06 -8.72
C VAL A 31 -10.47 -2.97 -9.14
N ALA A 32 -11.46 -3.20 -8.27
CA ALA A 32 -12.50 -4.21 -8.49
C ALA A 32 -13.25 -4.05 -9.83
N SER A 33 -13.49 -2.80 -10.25
CA SER A 33 -14.15 -2.48 -11.53
C SER A 33 -13.33 -2.89 -12.75
N SER A 34 -12.00 -2.89 -12.65
CA SER A 34 -11.07 -3.31 -13.72
C SER A 34 -10.92 -4.84 -13.84
N LEU A 35 -11.30 -5.59 -12.79
CA LEU A 35 -11.20 -7.05 -12.72
C LEU A 35 -12.41 -7.75 -13.36
N THR A 36 -12.52 -7.65 -14.69
CA THR A 36 -13.68 -8.12 -15.46
C THR A 36 -13.78 -9.66 -15.50
N SER A 37 -12.66 -10.37 -15.63
CA SER A 37 -12.63 -11.83 -15.76
C SER A 37 -12.48 -12.57 -14.42
N ALA A 38 -12.96 -13.82 -14.35
CA ALA A 38 -12.81 -14.65 -13.15
C ALA A 38 -11.34 -14.99 -12.88
N PHE A 39 -10.57 -15.19 -13.95
CA PHE A 39 -9.14 -15.46 -13.87
C PHE A 39 -8.38 -14.28 -13.26
N GLN A 40 -8.62 -13.04 -13.71
CA GLN A 40 -8.01 -11.84 -13.12
C GLN A 40 -8.32 -11.70 -11.62
N ARG A 41 -9.55 -12.00 -11.20
CA ARG A 41 -9.92 -11.96 -9.79
C ARG A 41 -9.17 -13.00 -8.95
N ILE A 42 -9.03 -14.22 -9.46
CA ILE A 42 -8.26 -15.27 -8.78
C ILE A 42 -6.79 -14.88 -8.73
N GLN A 43 -6.22 -14.42 -9.84
CA GLN A 43 -4.84 -13.92 -9.89
C GLN A 43 -4.61 -12.78 -8.90
N TRP A 44 -5.55 -11.85 -8.80
CA TRP A 44 -5.52 -10.77 -7.83
C TRP A 44 -5.47 -11.31 -6.41
N VAL A 45 -6.47 -12.09 -6.00
CA VAL A 45 -6.57 -12.63 -4.62
C VAL A 45 -5.34 -13.46 -4.27
N VAL A 46 -4.91 -14.35 -5.17
CA VAL A 46 -3.72 -15.19 -4.95
C VAL A 46 -2.46 -14.32 -4.87
N GLY A 47 -2.30 -13.36 -5.78
CA GLY A 47 -1.15 -12.47 -5.83
C GLY A 47 -1.04 -11.60 -4.59
N VAL A 48 -2.11 -10.91 -4.19
CA VAL A 48 -2.11 -10.07 -2.97
C VAL A 48 -1.95 -10.92 -1.72
N THR A 49 -2.59 -12.09 -1.64
CA THR A 49 -2.41 -12.99 -0.47
C THR A 49 -0.97 -13.47 -0.36
N ALA A 50 -0.39 -13.94 -1.46
CA ALA A 50 0.98 -14.47 -1.47
C ALA A 50 1.99 -13.39 -1.09
N THR A 51 1.90 -12.21 -1.70
CA THR A 51 2.79 -11.08 -1.41
C THR A 51 2.63 -10.58 0.03
N HIS A 52 1.43 -10.40 0.55
CA HIS A 52 1.20 -9.94 1.92
C HIS A 52 1.36 -11.04 2.99
N THR A 53 1.72 -12.26 2.57
CA THR A 53 2.21 -13.32 3.46
C THR A 53 3.73 -13.40 3.42
N LEU A 54 4.30 -13.42 2.21
CA LEU A 54 5.72 -13.64 1.98
C LEU A 54 6.56 -12.38 2.20
N PHE A 55 6.09 -11.20 1.81
CA PHE A 55 6.86 -9.97 1.94
C PHE A 55 7.06 -9.61 3.41
N PRO A 56 6.06 -9.66 4.30
CA PRO A 56 6.31 -9.50 5.73
C PRO A 56 7.31 -10.51 6.29
N LEU A 57 7.28 -11.77 5.83
CA LEU A 57 8.25 -12.79 6.25
C LEU A 57 9.67 -12.48 5.75
N ILE A 58 9.81 -12.08 4.49
CA ILE A 58 11.09 -11.68 3.89
C ILE A 58 11.63 -10.44 4.61
N GLY A 59 10.78 -9.44 4.83
CA GLY A 59 11.11 -8.23 5.59
C GLY A 59 11.58 -8.57 6.99
N TYR A 60 10.86 -9.44 7.70
CA TYR A 60 11.25 -9.95 9.02
C TYR A 60 12.64 -10.58 8.98
N LEU A 61 12.90 -11.50 8.05
CA LEU A 61 14.18 -12.19 7.95
C LEU A 61 15.31 -11.21 7.64
N LEU A 62 15.08 -10.26 6.73
CA LEU A 62 16.04 -9.23 6.37
C LEU A 62 16.38 -8.33 7.55
N THR A 63 15.39 -7.82 8.28
CA THR A 63 15.67 -6.95 9.44
C THR A 63 16.17 -7.70 10.64
N TYR A 64 15.71 -8.92 10.89
CA TYR A 64 16.26 -9.76 11.96
C TYR A 64 17.73 -10.06 11.69
N TYR A 65 18.08 -10.45 10.46
CA TYR A 65 19.47 -10.65 10.06
C TYR A 65 20.29 -9.36 10.12
N ALA A 66 19.76 -8.26 9.58
CA ALA A 66 20.41 -6.94 9.59
C ALA A 66 20.69 -6.46 11.02
N ALA A 67 19.70 -6.52 11.91
CA ALA A 67 19.84 -6.09 13.31
C ALA A 67 20.91 -6.89 14.06
N GLN A 68 21.04 -8.18 13.75
CA GLN A 68 21.99 -9.06 14.44
C GLN A 68 23.42 -8.97 13.88
N HIS A 69 23.59 -8.72 12.58
CA HIS A 69 24.89 -8.89 11.91
C HIS A 69 25.43 -7.61 11.26
N ILE A 70 24.55 -6.71 10.80
CA ILE A 70 24.93 -5.53 10.01
C ILE A 70 23.97 -4.37 10.30
N PRO A 71 24.15 -3.60 11.39
CA PRO A 71 23.28 -2.45 11.70
C PRO A 71 23.21 -1.42 10.56
N ALA A 72 24.29 -1.28 9.77
CA ALA A 72 24.30 -0.45 8.58
C ALA A 72 23.28 -0.89 7.51
N LEU A 73 22.95 -2.18 7.43
CA LEU A 73 21.94 -2.70 6.51
C LEU A 73 20.54 -2.23 6.90
N GLN A 74 20.24 -2.13 8.20
CA GLN A 74 18.97 -1.57 8.69
C GLN A 74 18.82 -0.11 8.23
N PHE A 75 19.90 0.69 8.35
CA PHE A 75 19.93 2.07 7.87
C PHE A 75 19.61 2.14 6.37
N ILE A 76 20.31 1.34 5.56
CA ILE A 76 20.17 1.32 4.10
C ILE A 76 18.76 0.89 3.69
N LEU A 77 18.20 -0.14 4.35
CA LEU A 77 16.85 -0.63 4.04
C LEU A 77 15.79 0.42 4.36
N GLY A 78 15.85 1.08 5.53
CA GLY A 78 14.93 2.16 5.87
C GLY A 78 14.98 3.33 4.88
N LEU A 79 16.19 3.71 4.46
CA LEU A 79 16.37 4.80 3.51
C LEU A 79 15.85 4.43 2.11
N LEU A 80 16.11 3.20 1.67
CA LEU A 80 15.61 2.69 0.40
C LEU A 80 14.08 2.61 0.40
N ALA A 81 13.47 2.16 1.50
CA ALA A 81 12.01 2.18 1.70
C ALA A 81 11.43 3.58 1.47
N PHE A 82 12.00 4.57 2.17
CA PHE A 82 11.57 5.95 2.12
C PHE A 82 11.69 6.53 0.70
N ILE A 83 12.81 6.30 0.02
CA ILE A 83 13.03 6.76 -1.35
C ILE A 83 12.02 6.13 -2.31
N CYS A 84 11.81 4.81 -2.24
CA CYS A 84 10.84 4.12 -3.09
C CYS A 84 9.41 4.64 -2.88
N ILE A 85 8.98 4.83 -1.63
CA ILE A 85 7.66 5.37 -1.29
C ILE A 85 7.53 6.82 -1.75
N ALA A 86 8.53 7.66 -1.50
CA ALA A 86 8.53 9.06 -1.92
C ALA A 86 8.48 9.18 -3.45
N TRP A 87 9.22 8.34 -4.16
CA TRP A 87 9.19 8.26 -5.62
C TRP A 87 7.81 7.84 -6.13
N PHE A 88 7.22 6.80 -5.54
CA PHE A 88 5.87 6.34 -5.90
C PHE A 88 4.82 7.45 -5.72
N LEU A 89 4.80 8.10 -4.55
CA LEU A 89 3.87 9.20 -4.26
C LEU A 89 4.06 10.39 -5.21
N TYR A 90 5.30 10.69 -5.58
CA TYR A 90 5.59 11.71 -6.57
C TYR A 90 5.08 11.32 -7.96
N SER A 91 5.35 10.10 -8.43
CA SER A 91 4.88 9.64 -9.75
C SER A 91 3.36 9.59 -9.84
N ASP A 92 2.69 9.11 -8.80
CA ASP A 92 1.23 9.02 -8.73
C ASP A 92 0.57 10.41 -8.72
N SER A 93 1.24 11.42 -8.13
CA SER A 93 0.76 12.80 -8.17
C SER A 93 0.89 13.50 -9.54
N GLN A 94 1.67 12.90 -10.46
CA GLN A 94 1.99 13.46 -11.77
C GLN A 94 1.31 12.72 -12.92
N SER A 95 0.74 11.52 -12.70
CA SER A 95 -0.02 10.81 -13.71
C SER A 95 -1.37 11.49 -13.96
N ASP A 96 -1.57 12.03 -15.16
CA ASP A 96 -2.91 12.35 -15.66
C ASP A 96 -3.68 11.04 -15.85
N ASP A 97 -4.97 11.04 -15.47
CA ASP A 97 -5.92 9.90 -15.45
C ASP A 97 -6.11 9.15 -16.81
N GLN A 98 -5.29 9.42 -17.84
CA GLN A 98 -5.50 8.98 -19.22
C GLN A 98 -4.88 7.62 -19.60
N ASP A 99 -3.98 7.05 -18.80
CA ASP A 99 -3.27 5.79 -19.15
C ASP A 99 -3.84 4.53 -18.45
N ALA A 100 -5.12 4.54 -18.05
CA ALA A 100 -5.78 3.46 -17.32
C ALA A 100 -6.22 2.24 -18.18
N GLU A 101 -5.60 1.98 -19.34
CA GLU A 101 -6.03 0.90 -20.26
C GLU A 101 -5.38 -0.46 -20.02
N GLN A 102 -4.36 -0.59 -19.17
CA GLN A 102 -3.79 -1.89 -18.85
C GLN A 102 -4.38 -2.41 -17.54
N GLY A 103 -5.20 -3.47 -17.65
CA GLY A 103 -5.74 -4.18 -16.48
C GLY A 103 -4.65 -4.53 -15.47
N PRO A 104 -4.98 -4.65 -14.18
CA PRO A 104 -4.01 -4.66 -13.10
C PRO A 104 -3.09 -5.87 -13.21
N GLY A 105 -1.91 -5.65 -13.80
CA GLY A 105 -0.87 -6.66 -13.93
C GLY A 105 -0.20 -6.94 -12.59
N TRP A 106 0.71 -7.91 -12.59
CA TRP A 106 1.58 -8.23 -11.45
C TRP A 106 2.29 -7.00 -10.88
N LEU A 107 2.56 -5.99 -11.72
CA LEU A 107 3.18 -4.74 -11.31
C LEU A 107 2.33 -3.98 -10.27
N LEU A 108 1.01 -3.94 -10.42
CA LEU A 108 0.14 -3.25 -9.46
C LEU A 108 0.09 -3.99 -8.12
N ILE A 109 0.01 -5.32 -8.18
CA ILE A 109 0.08 -6.16 -6.97
C ILE A 109 1.40 -5.90 -6.24
N LEU A 110 2.53 -5.91 -6.95
CA LEU A 110 3.84 -5.63 -6.36
C LEU A 110 3.94 -4.22 -5.79
N ALA A 111 3.37 -3.21 -6.48
CA ALA A 111 3.39 -1.83 -6.04
C ALA A 111 2.62 -1.65 -4.72
N ILE A 112 1.43 -2.26 -4.61
CA ILE A 112 0.63 -2.23 -3.38
C ILE A 112 1.37 -2.99 -2.28
N SER A 113 1.83 -4.21 -2.56
CA SER A 113 2.46 -5.08 -1.57
C SER A 113 3.80 -4.61 -1.02
N TRP A 114 4.41 -3.57 -1.59
CA TRP A 114 5.67 -3.03 -1.09
C TRP A 114 5.54 -2.55 0.36
N ASP A 115 4.37 -2.08 0.78
CA ASP A 115 4.09 -1.68 2.16
C ASP A 115 4.21 -2.86 3.16
N ALA A 116 3.76 -4.05 2.76
CA ALA A 116 3.75 -5.26 3.56
C ALA A 116 5.17 -5.80 3.79
N LEU A 117 6.12 -5.51 2.91
CA LEU A 117 7.54 -5.81 3.16
C LEU A 117 8.01 -5.12 4.46
N TRP A 118 7.52 -3.90 4.72
CA TRP A 118 7.89 -3.08 5.87
C TRP A 118 7.11 -3.41 7.15
N SER A 119 6.10 -4.27 7.09
CA SER A 119 5.46 -4.81 8.31
C SER A 119 6.28 -5.93 8.97
N GLY A 120 7.19 -6.56 8.23
CA GLY A 120 8.11 -7.59 8.73
C GLY A 120 9.00 -7.12 9.90
N PRO A 121 9.70 -5.98 9.77
CA PRO A 121 10.48 -5.38 10.85
C PRO A 121 9.67 -5.10 12.13
N ALA A 122 8.43 -4.61 12.01
CA ALA A 122 7.54 -4.40 13.15
C ALA A 122 7.26 -5.71 13.90
N LYS A 123 7.10 -6.82 13.18
CA LYS A 123 6.94 -8.15 13.78
C LYS A 123 8.24 -8.65 14.42
N SER A 124 9.41 -8.29 13.89
CA SER A 124 10.70 -8.65 14.50
C SER A 124 10.90 -8.07 15.90
N ALA A 125 10.30 -6.91 16.18
CA ALA A 125 10.29 -6.33 17.53
C ALA A 125 9.33 -7.06 18.48
N GLN A 126 8.24 -7.65 17.96
CA GLN A 126 7.21 -8.34 18.75
C GLN A 126 7.54 -9.80 19.06
N ALA A 127 8.29 -10.46 18.17
CA ALA A 127 8.51 -11.90 18.19
C ALA A 127 9.86 -12.34 18.80
N GLN A 128 10.48 -11.50 19.65
CA GLN A 128 11.84 -11.76 20.19
C GLN A 128 11.94 -13.09 20.95
N ASP A 129 10.88 -13.51 21.64
CA ASP A 129 10.83 -14.75 22.44
C ASP A 129 10.05 -15.89 21.76
N TRP A 130 9.71 -15.75 20.48
CA TRP A 130 8.90 -16.74 19.78
C TRP A 130 9.80 -17.79 19.11
N SER A 131 9.32 -19.03 19.04
CA SER A 131 10.00 -20.04 18.23
C SER A 131 9.84 -19.72 16.74
N GLU A 132 10.80 -20.16 15.92
CA GLU A 132 10.78 -19.98 14.46
C GLU A 132 9.47 -20.48 13.83
N LEU A 133 8.95 -21.61 14.32
CA LEU A 133 7.66 -22.15 13.87
C LEU A 133 6.50 -21.18 14.16
N LEU A 134 6.48 -20.56 15.34
CA LEU A 134 5.43 -19.60 15.71
C LEU A 134 5.52 -18.33 14.86
N ILE A 135 6.73 -17.87 14.56
CA ILE A 135 6.95 -16.75 13.64
C ILE A 135 6.41 -17.09 12.25
N VAL A 136 6.72 -18.25 11.67
CA VAL A 136 6.19 -18.63 10.35
C VAL A 136 4.66 -18.75 10.38
N LEU A 137 4.10 -19.44 11.37
CA LEU A 137 2.64 -19.58 11.53
C LEU A 137 1.93 -18.23 11.67
N SER A 138 2.56 -17.28 12.35
CA SER A 138 2.02 -15.94 12.52
C SER A 138 1.83 -15.19 11.20
N PHE A 139 2.70 -15.42 10.20
CA PHE A 139 2.55 -14.85 8.86
C PHE A 139 1.47 -15.57 8.06
N ILE A 140 1.34 -16.89 8.21
CA ILE A 140 0.26 -17.66 7.59
C ILE A 140 -1.11 -17.17 8.09
N ILE A 141 -1.26 -16.95 9.40
CA ILE A 141 -2.49 -16.40 9.99
C ILE A 141 -2.81 -15.03 9.38
N ALA A 142 -1.82 -14.14 9.29
CA ALA A 142 -2.00 -12.83 8.68
C ALA A 142 -2.42 -12.95 7.20
N GLY A 143 -1.76 -13.83 6.44
CA GLY A 143 -2.10 -14.14 5.05
C GLY A 143 -3.53 -14.62 4.86
N LEU A 144 -4.02 -15.50 5.75
CA LEU A 144 -5.41 -15.96 5.72
C LEU A 144 -6.41 -14.81 5.93
N ILE A 145 -6.10 -13.89 6.85
CA ILE A 145 -6.94 -12.71 7.09
C ILE A 145 -6.94 -11.79 5.87
N VAL A 146 -5.78 -11.58 5.25
CA VAL A 146 -5.65 -10.81 4.00
C VAL A 146 -6.48 -11.45 2.88
N ALA A 147 -6.41 -12.77 2.71
CA ALA A 147 -7.18 -13.50 1.71
C ALA A 147 -8.69 -13.32 1.91
N LEU A 148 -9.16 -13.40 3.16
CA LEU A 148 -10.55 -13.15 3.52
C LEU A 148 -10.96 -11.70 3.22
N GLY A 149 -10.11 -10.73 3.56
CA GLY A 149 -10.33 -9.32 3.25
C GLY A 149 -10.42 -9.04 1.75
N ALA A 150 -9.49 -9.56 0.96
CA ALA A 150 -9.50 -9.45 -0.50
C ALA A 150 -10.77 -10.07 -1.11
N TRP A 151 -11.20 -11.23 -0.63
CA TRP A 151 -12.39 -11.89 -1.13
C TRP A 151 -13.69 -11.17 -0.73
N LEU A 152 -13.76 -10.68 0.51
CA LEU A 152 -14.88 -9.92 1.02
C LEU A 152 -15.04 -8.59 0.27
N SER A 153 -13.96 -7.85 0.08
CA SER A 153 -13.96 -6.58 -0.67
C SER A 153 -14.38 -6.77 -2.13
N LEU A 154 -13.91 -7.82 -2.82
CA LEU A 154 -14.40 -8.16 -4.16
C LEU A 154 -15.91 -8.45 -4.18
N THR A 155 -16.41 -9.15 -3.16
CA THR A 155 -17.83 -9.49 -3.05
C THR A 155 -18.66 -8.22 -2.82
N ILE A 156 -18.21 -7.35 -1.92
CA ILE A 156 -18.84 -6.06 -1.64
C ILE A 156 -18.88 -5.19 -2.90
N ALA A 157 -17.75 -5.05 -3.60
CA ALA A 157 -17.67 -4.25 -4.83
C ALA A 157 -18.68 -4.71 -5.89
N ARG A 158 -18.96 -6.01 -5.95
CA ARG A 158 -19.92 -6.61 -6.88
C ARG A 158 -21.37 -6.46 -6.46
N CYS A 159 -21.63 -6.49 -5.16
CA CYS A 159 -22.98 -6.30 -4.63
C CYS A 159 -23.42 -4.83 -4.68
N GLN A 160 -22.48 -3.88 -4.74
CA GLN A 160 -22.78 -2.45 -4.84
C GLN A 160 -23.21 -2.06 -6.28
N ASN A 161 -24.50 -2.21 -6.59
CA ASN A 161 -25.13 -1.69 -7.82
C ASN A 161 -25.39 -0.17 -7.78
N LYS A 162 -24.78 0.59 -6.87
CA LYS A 162 -25.07 2.03 -6.69
C LYS A 162 -23.87 2.89 -7.10
N PRO A 163 -23.95 3.60 -8.25
CA PRO A 163 -22.83 4.38 -8.77
C PRO A 163 -22.41 5.56 -7.89
N ALA A 164 -23.35 6.17 -7.15
CA ALA A 164 -23.06 7.39 -6.38
C ALA A 164 -22.18 7.18 -5.14
N THR A 165 -22.40 6.09 -4.37
CA THR A 165 -21.57 5.77 -3.19
C THR A 165 -20.21 5.22 -3.61
N HIS A 166 -20.18 4.50 -4.73
CA HIS A 166 -18.95 3.99 -5.34
C HIS A 166 -18.02 5.14 -5.77
N GLN A 167 -18.58 6.21 -6.34
CA GLN A 167 -17.79 7.35 -6.81
C GLN A 167 -17.13 8.14 -5.67
N GLN A 168 -17.83 8.35 -4.54
CA GLN A 168 -17.24 9.01 -3.37
C GLN A 168 -16.13 8.17 -2.74
N PHE A 169 -16.35 6.85 -2.63
CA PHE A 169 -15.34 5.94 -2.08
C PHE A 169 -14.12 5.84 -3.00
N GLN A 170 -14.32 5.82 -4.32
CA GLN A 170 -13.25 5.86 -5.32
C GLN A 170 -12.44 7.16 -5.28
N GLN A 171 -13.03 8.28 -4.87
CA GLN A 171 -12.30 9.53 -4.69
C GLN A 171 -11.52 9.58 -3.37
N LEU A 172 -12.06 9.00 -2.29
CA LEU A 172 -11.43 9.05 -0.97
C LEU A 172 -10.37 7.96 -0.74
N ALA A 173 -10.57 6.77 -1.30
CA ALA A 173 -9.67 5.63 -1.08
C ALA A 173 -8.21 5.93 -1.53
N PRO A 174 -7.95 6.54 -2.70
CA PRO A 174 -6.60 6.89 -3.11
C PRO A 174 -5.92 7.86 -2.14
N HIS A 175 -6.63 8.89 -1.68
CA HIS A 175 -6.09 9.86 -0.72
C HIS A 175 -5.77 9.21 0.64
N CYS A 176 -6.61 8.28 1.09
CA CYS A 176 -6.35 7.52 2.32
C CYS A 176 -5.11 6.64 2.16
N GLN A 177 -5.01 5.91 1.04
CA GLN A 177 -3.88 5.04 0.73
C GLN A 177 -2.57 5.84 0.65
N GLN A 178 -2.57 6.97 -0.06
CA GLN A 178 -1.44 7.90 -0.12
C GLN A 178 -1.02 8.39 1.28
N GLY A 179 -1.99 8.67 2.16
CA GLY A 179 -1.74 9.08 3.55
C GLY A 179 -1.07 7.99 4.38
N ILE A 180 -1.57 6.76 4.29
CA ILE A 180 -1.00 5.59 4.96
C ILE A 180 0.42 5.32 4.45
N LEU A 181 0.62 5.35 3.14
CA LEU A 181 1.92 5.10 2.52
C LEU A 181 2.94 6.18 2.91
N ALA A 182 2.54 7.46 2.90
CA ALA A 182 3.39 8.56 3.36
C ALA A 182 3.77 8.43 4.84
N TYR A 183 2.84 7.99 5.70
CA TYR A 183 3.12 7.68 7.10
C TYR A 183 4.19 6.60 7.23
N PHE A 184 4.04 5.47 6.53
CA PHE A 184 5.02 4.38 6.56
C PHE A 184 6.38 4.79 5.97
N GLY A 185 6.41 5.65 4.96
CA GLY A 185 7.65 6.23 4.44
C GLY A 185 8.42 6.97 5.53
N TRP A 186 7.75 7.86 6.27
CA TRP A 186 8.37 8.60 7.37
C TRP A 186 8.77 7.70 8.54
N ALA A 187 7.94 6.73 8.90
CA ALA A 187 8.29 5.73 9.90
C ALA A 187 9.56 4.96 9.49
N ALA A 188 9.66 4.56 8.22
CA ALA A 188 10.85 3.85 7.74
C ALA A 188 12.12 4.74 7.75
N PHE A 189 11.98 6.01 7.43
CA PHE A 189 13.09 6.96 7.52
C PHE A 189 13.55 7.14 8.98
N PHE A 190 12.64 7.49 9.89
CA PHE A 190 13.02 7.80 11.27
C PHE A 190 13.35 6.56 12.10
N GLU A 191 12.49 5.54 12.09
CA GLU A 191 12.63 4.37 12.98
C GLU A 191 13.64 3.37 12.44
N TYR A 192 13.64 3.08 11.13
CA TYR A 192 14.58 2.12 10.56
C TYR A 192 15.89 2.76 10.14
N SER A 193 15.88 3.97 9.58
CA SER A 193 17.15 4.61 9.17
C SER A 193 17.83 5.27 10.35
N LEU A 194 17.14 6.17 11.05
CA LEU A 194 17.77 6.99 12.09
C LEU A 194 17.70 6.37 13.49
N SER A 195 16.98 5.26 13.68
CA SER A 195 16.69 4.69 15.01
C SER A 195 16.06 5.69 15.98
N ILE A 196 15.30 6.66 15.44
CA ILE A 196 14.56 7.67 16.19
C ILE A 196 13.12 7.19 16.30
N SER A 197 12.65 6.93 17.52
CA SER A 197 11.26 6.57 17.77
C SER A 197 10.35 7.75 17.48
N LEU A 198 9.50 7.61 16.47
CA LEU A 198 8.56 8.64 16.07
C LEU A 198 7.24 8.42 16.81
N SER A 199 6.69 9.48 17.44
CA SER A 199 5.33 9.38 17.96
C SER A 199 4.34 9.27 16.80
N TRP A 200 3.31 8.42 16.91
CA TRP A 200 2.33 8.17 15.83
C TRP A 200 1.72 9.45 15.26
N TRP A 201 1.44 10.45 16.10
CA TRP A 201 0.87 11.73 15.66
C TRP A 201 1.88 12.58 14.86
N MET A 202 3.18 12.49 15.15
CA MET A 202 4.22 13.17 14.38
C MET A 202 4.32 12.55 12.98
N GLY A 203 4.22 11.23 12.88
CA GLY A 203 4.16 10.52 11.59
C GLY A 203 2.96 10.99 10.75
N LEU A 204 1.79 11.15 11.36
CA LEU A 204 0.60 11.65 10.66
C LEU A 204 0.77 13.09 10.17
N ILE A 205 1.36 13.97 10.98
CA ILE A 205 1.65 15.36 10.57
C ILE A 205 2.60 15.38 9.38
N LEU A 206 3.68 14.58 9.42
CA LEU A 206 4.65 14.48 8.34
C LEU A 206 4.02 13.93 7.05
N ALA A 207 3.16 12.91 7.17
CA ALA A 207 2.41 12.35 6.05
C ALA A 207 1.52 13.43 5.38
N VAL A 208 0.69 14.12 6.16
CA VAL A 208 -0.18 15.19 5.68
C VAL A 208 0.63 16.33 5.06
N ALA A 209 1.74 16.73 5.67
CA ALA A 209 2.62 17.76 5.16
C ALA A 209 3.24 17.36 3.80
N SER A 210 3.71 16.12 3.66
CA SER A 210 4.27 15.64 2.39
C SER A 210 3.25 15.61 1.26
N LEU A 211 2.03 15.14 1.52
CA LEU A 211 0.95 15.15 0.53
C LEU A 211 0.52 16.58 0.17
N TRP A 212 0.48 17.48 1.15
CA TRP A 212 0.21 18.89 0.89
C TRP A 212 1.28 19.52 -0.02
N VAL A 213 2.56 19.25 0.22
CA VAL A 213 3.65 19.70 -0.65
C VAL A 213 3.51 19.13 -2.06
N LEU A 214 3.29 17.81 -2.18
CA LEU A 214 3.10 17.15 -3.48
C LEU A 214 1.93 17.75 -4.26
N SER A 215 0.80 18.03 -3.59
CA SER A 215 -0.36 18.67 -4.23
C SER A 215 -0.04 20.06 -4.80
N LYS A 216 0.85 20.82 -4.15
CA LYS A 216 1.30 22.13 -4.64
C LYS A 216 2.30 22.03 -5.78
N VAL A 217 3.13 20.98 -5.80
CA VAL A 217 4.09 20.73 -6.90
C VAL A 217 3.36 20.27 -8.16
N SER A 218 2.39 19.36 -8.02
CA SER A 218 1.57 18.87 -9.13
C SER A 218 0.70 19.98 -9.74
N SER A 219 0.03 20.80 -8.91
CA SER A 219 -0.78 21.94 -9.40
C SER A 219 0.01 23.00 -10.19
N LYS A 220 1.33 23.12 -9.98
CA LYS A 220 2.18 24.04 -10.75
C LYS A 220 2.53 23.51 -12.15
N HIS A 221 2.53 22.19 -12.34
CA HIS A 221 2.76 21.57 -13.63
C HIS A 221 1.48 21.51 -14.49
N ALA A 222 0.31 21.59 -13.86
CA ALA A 222 -1.00 21.63 -14.52
C ALA A 222 -1.44 23.02 -15.05
N ALA A 223 -0.56 24.03 -15.06
CA ALA A 223 -0.87 25.37 -15.60
C ALA A 223 -0.87 25.39 -17.16
N PRO A 224 -1.71 26.22 -17.80
CA PRO A 224 -2.51 25.82 -18.96
C PRO A 224 -1.74 25.82 -20.29
N GLN A 225 -1.80 24.69 -21.00
CA GLN A 225 -1.71 24.70 -22.46
C GLN A 225 -3.01 25.26 -23.06
N HIS A 226 -3.24 26.57 -22.92
CA HIS A 226 -4.08 27.32 -23.85
C HIS A 226 -3.83 28.83 -23.72
N SER A 227 -3.00 29.38 -24.61
CA SER A 227 -3.30 30.67 -25.24
C SER A 227 -2.49 30.84 -26.54
N GLY A 228 -3.22 31.06 -27.64
CA GLY A 228 -2.72 31.17 -29.02
C GLY A 228 -3.07 29.89 -29.78
N ILE A 229 -4.16 29.81 -30.54
CA ILE A 229 -4.51 30.68 -31.68
C ILE A 229 -6.05 30.73 -31.83
N PRO A 230 -6.69 31.90 -31.98
CA PRO A 230 -8.03 31.96 -32.54
C PRO A 230 -7.93 31.87 -34.07
N LYS A 231 -8.47 30.81 -34.68
CA LYS A 231 -8.75 30.79 -36.13
C LYS A 231 -10.21 30.41 -36.37
N THR A 232 -11.01 31.48 -36.36
CA THR A 232 -12.00 31.82 -37.39
C THR A 232 -12.82 30.69 -38.00
N SER A 233 -14.13 30.76 -37.70
CA SER A 233 -15.24 30.43 -38.59
C SER A 233 -14.90 30.52 -40.08
N SER A 234 -15.14 29.44 -40.81
CA SER A 234 -15.54 29.49 -42.22
C SER A 234 -16.48 28.34 -42.51
N TYR A 235 -17.71 28.70 -42.84
CA TYR A 235 -18.65 27.91 -43.63
C TYR A 235 -17.95 27.16 -44.77
N ILE A 236 -18.41 25.94 -45.08
CA ILE A 236 -18.80 25.51 -46.43
C ILE A 236 -19.69 24.26 -46.26
N SER A 237 -20.98 24.51 -46.46
CA SER A 237 -21.91 23.56 -47.06
C SER A 237 -21.34 23.16 -48.43
N LYS A 238 -21.26 21.86 -48.74
CA LYS A 238 -21.57 21.33 -50.06
C LYS A 238 -21.53 19.80 -50.14
N TYR A 239 -22.69 19.29 -50.59
CA TYR A 239 -23.03 17.98 -51.17
C TYR A 239 -23.03 16.76 -50.25
#